data_AF-A0A7S4WCK0-F1
#
_entry.id   AF-A0A7S4WCK0-F1
#
_cell.length_a   1.000
_cell.length_b   1.000
_cell.length_c   1.000
_cell.angle_alpha   90.00
_cell.angle_beta   90.00
_cell.angle_gamma   90.00
#
_symmetry.space_group_name_H-M   'P 1'
#
loop_
_entity.id
_entity.type
_entity.pdbx_description
1 polymer ?
#
loop_
_entity_poly.entity_id
_entity_poly.type
_entity_poly.pdbx_seq_one_letter_code
_entity_poly.pdbx_strand_id
1 'polypeptide(L)'
;LIKSLVKNSELYSILEATQTNIMFPTSELGSQLEVVARMMKAHKDRGVDRDMFYVKLGGFDTHADVEEKLADKFEEVNLSIGAFAEELKLNLLWDDTTLVQHSDFARTL
;
A
#
# COMPACT_ATOMS: atom_id res chain seq x y z
N LEU A 1 -14.72 24.06 -3.83
CA LEU A 1 -14.13 23.65 -5.13
C LEU A 1 -12.69 24.12 -5.27
N ILE A 2 -12.38 25.42 -5.33
CA ILE A 2 -11.01 25.96 -5.53
C ILE A 2 -10.02 25.45 -4.47
N LYS A 3 -10.38 25.49 -3.18
CA LYS A 3 -9.53 24.98 -2.08
C LYS A 3 -9.20 23.49 -2.19
N SER A 4 -10.12 22.69 -2.73
CA SER A 4 -9.93 21.23 -2.90
C SER A 4 -8.98 20.92 -4.05
N LEU A 5 -9.03 21.72 -5.12
CA LEU A 5 -8.14 21.58 -6.28
C LEU A 5 -6.70 21.96 -5.92
N VAL A 6 -6.51 23.05 -5.17
CA VAL A 6 -5.18 23.50 -4.72
C VAL A 6 -4.51 22.46 -3.82
N LYS A 7 -5.25 21.92 -2.84
CA LYS A 7 -4.72 20.84 -1.97
C LYS A 7 -4.35 19.58 -2.76
N ASN A 8 -5.10 19.27 -3.81
CA ASN A 8 -4.81 18.13 -4.66
C ASN A 8 -3.51 18.35 -5.46
N SER A 9 -3.34 19.54 -6.05
CA SER A 9 -2.08 19.87 -6.75
C SER A 9 -0.86 19.88 -5.83
N GLU A 10 -1.01 20.39 -4.60
CA GLU A 10 0.05 20.35 -3.58
C GLU A 10 0.42 18.90 -3.25
N LEU A 11 -0.57 18.04 -3.04
CA LEU A 11 -0.35 16.62 -2.76
C LEU A 11 0.41 15.92 -3.88
N TYR A 12 0.04 16.14 -5.14
CA TYR A 12 0.76 15.58 -6.28
C TYR A 12 2.23 16.01 -6.29
N SER A 13 2.50 17.29 -6.05
CA SER A 13 3.88 17.81 -6.04
C SER A 13 4.74 17.20 -4.93
N ILE A 14 4.17 17.02 -3.74
CA ILE A 14 4.84 16.40 -2.59
C ILE A 14 5.13 14.93 -2.90
N LEU A 15 4.13 14.23 -3.46
CA LEU A 15 4.31 12.84 -3.83
C LEU A 15 5.40 12.70 -4.89
N GLU A 16 5.41 13.46 -5.98
CA GLU A 16 6.44 13.36 -7.02
C GLU A 16 7.87 13.56 -6.49
N ALA A 17 8.04 14.47 -5.52
CA ALA A 17 9.31 14.68 -4.83
C ALA A 17 9.66 13.54 -3.85
N THR A 18 8.66 12.82 -3.36
CA THR A 18 8.82 11.76 -2.37
C THR A 18 8.93 10.40 -3.08
N GLN A 19 10.15 9.93 -3.26
CA GLN A 19 10.43 8.60 -3.83
C GLN A 19 10.67 7.56 -2.73
N THR A 20 10.37 6.29 -3.04
CA THR A 20 10.72 5.15 -2.20
C THR A 20 12.17 4.73 -2.46
N ASN A 21 12.80 4.12 -1.46
CA ASN A 21 14.14 3.54 -1.60
C ASN A 21 14.07 2.09 -2.09
N ILE A 22 13.01 1.39 -1.70
CA ILE A 22 12.69 0.03 -2.14
C ILE A 22 11.86 0.08 -3.42
N MET A 23 12.16 -0.83 -4.34
CA MET A 23 11.35 -1.08 -5.52
C MET A 23 10.13 -1.93 -5.14
N PHE A 24 8.94 -1.39 -5.35
CA PHE A 24 7.71 -2.14 -5.15
C PHE A 24 7.39 -3.00 -6.37
N PRO A 25 6.77 -4.18 -6.19
CA PRO A 25 6.24 -4.94 -7.30
C PRO A 25 5.23 -4.12 -8.10
N THR A 26 5.19 -4.29 -9.43
CA THR A 26 4.20 -3.65 -10.32
C THR A 26 2.81 -4.30 -10.25
N SER A 27 2.52 -4.97 -9.13
CA SER A 27 1.24 -5.63 -8.87
C SER A 27 0.21 -4.62 -8.34
N GLU A 28 -1.07 -5.01 -8.32
CA GLU A 28 -2.14 -4.11 -7.88
C GLU A 28 -1.93 -3.70 -6.42
N LEU A 29 -1.57 -4.65 -5.56
CA LEU A 29 -1.29 -4.35 -4.15
C LEU A 29 0.04 -3.61 -3.99
N GLY A 30 1.05 -3.94 -4.79
CA GLY A 30 2.38 -3.32 -4.72
C GLY A 30 2.31 -1.82 -5.01
N SER A 31 1.67 -1.43 -6.10
CA SER A 31 1.51 -0.01 -6.46
C SER A 31 0.68 0.77 -5.44
N GLN A 32 -0.34 0.14 -4.83
CA GLN A 32 -1.11 0.78 -3.76
C GLN A 32 -0.25 1.03 -2.52
N LEU A 33 0.52 0.03 -2.08
CA LEU A 33 1.39 0.16 -0.91
C LEU A 33 2.56 1.12 -1.13
N GLU A 34 3.07 1.24 -2.36
CA GLU A 34 4.08 2.25 -2.72
C GLU A 34 3.54 3.67 -2.50
N VAL A 35 2.32 3.95 -2.97
CA VAL A 35 1.67 5.25 -2.77
C VAL A 35 1.46 5.52 -1.27
N VAL A 36 1.02 4.51 -0.50
CA VAL A 36 0.87 4.63 0.96
C VAL A 36 2.21 4.94 1.62
N ALA A 37 3.30 4.27 1.26
CA ALA A 37 4.63 4.53 1.82
C ALA A 37 5.08 5.97 1.55
N ARG A 38 4.84 6.49 0.33
CA ARG A 38 5.11 7.89 -0.03
C ARG A 38 4.25 8.87 0.78
N MET A 39 2.97 8.57 0.95
CA MET A 39 2.05 9.37 1.77
C MET A 39 2.49 9.44 3.24
N MET A 40 2.96 8.31 3.80
CA MET A 40 3.48 8.23 5.16
C MET A 40 4.80 8.99 5.30
N LYS A 41 5.71 8.90 4.33
CA LYS A 41 6.97 9.66 4.33
C LYS A 41 6.72 11.17 4.30
N ALA A 42 5.68 11.60 3.59
CA ALA A 42 5.24 12.99 3.50
C ALA A 42 4.37 13.48 4.67
N HIS A 43 4.17 12.70 5.75
CA HIS A 43 3.23 13.06 6.82
C HIS A 43 3.51 14.45 7.45
N LYS A 44 4.79 14.82 7.62
CA LYS A 44 5.20 16.12 8.19
C LYS A 44 4.79 17.28 7.28
N ASP A 45 5.06 17.16 5.98
CA ASP A 45 4.71 18.19 4.99
C ASP A 45 3.19 18.32 4.83
N ARG A 46 2.47 17.20 5.02
CA ARG A 46 1.01 17.16 5.05
C ARG A 46 0.41 17.65 6.37
N GLY A 47 1.21 17.83 7.42
CA GLY A 47 0.79 18.28 8.75
C GLY A 47 -0.20 17.32 9.43
N VAL A 48 -0.01 16.01 9.25
CA VAL A 48 -0.89 14.97 9.81
C VAL A 48 -0.17 14.16 10.89
N ASP A 49 -0.81 14.03 12.05
CA ASP A 49 -0.27 13.26 13.18
C ASP A 49 -0.65 11.77 13.12
N ARG A 50 -1.77 11.45 12.47
CA ARG A 50 -2.24 10.08 12.28
C ARG A 50 -2.97 9.96 10.95
N ASP A 51 -2.47 9.08 10.10
CA ASP A 51 -3.14 8.69 8.87
C ASP A 51 -3.77 7.30 9.04
N MET A 52 -4.85 7.07 8.28
CA MET A 52 -5.41 5.74 8.07
C MET A 52 -5.53 5.51 6.57
N PHE A 53 -4.93 4.43 6.10
CA PHE A 53 -4.96 4.03 4.71
C PHE A 53 -5.69 2.70 4.56
N TYR A 54 -6.38 2.55 3.43
CA TYR A 54 -7.03 1.31 3.06
C TYR A 54 -6.54 0.91 1.68
N VAL A 55 -6.01 -0.31 1.58
CA VAL A 55 -5.63 -0.95 0.32
C VAL A 55 -6.42 -2.24 0.20
N LYS A 56 -6.62 -2.70 -1.03
CA LYS A 56 -7.34 -3.94 -1.28
C LYS A 56 -6.67 -4.75 -2.37
N LEU A 57 -6.84 -6.07 -2.27
CA LEU A 57 -6.51 -7.01 -3.33
C LEU A 57 -7.75 -7.88 -3.58
N GLY A 58 -8.24 -7.89 -4.82
CA GLY A 58 -9.36 -8.73 -5.23
C GLY A 58 -8.91 -10.05 -5.87
N GLY A 59 -9.89 -10.83 -6.34
CA GLY A 59 -9.63 -12.02 -7.16
C GLY A 59 -9.53 -13.34 -6.39
N PHE A 60 -9.93 -13.38 -5.12
CA PHE A 60 -9.91 -14.58 -4.28
C PHE A 60 -11.14 -15.50 -4.47
N ASP A 61 -12.20 -15.06 -5.15
CA ASP A 61 -13.36 -15.89 -5.47
C ASP A 61 -13.17 -16.66 -6.78
N THR A 62 -12.34 -17.71 -6.74
CA THR A 62 -11.94 -18.47 -7.94
C THR A 62 -12.82 -19.70 -8.13
N HIS A 63 -13.42 -19.90 -9.31
CA HIS A 63 -14.27 -21.07 -9.61
C HIS A 63 -13.55 -22.20 -10.37
N ALA A 64 -12.29 -21.99 -10.74
CA ALA A 64 -11.40 -22.95 -11.41
C ALA A 64 -9.94 -22.54 -11.13
N ASP A 65 -9.00 -23.48 -11.30
CA ASP A 65 -7.55 -23.27 -11.10
C ASP A 65 -7.22 -22.65 -9.74
N VAL A 66 -7.92 -23.14 -8.70
CA VAL A 66 -7.90 -22.52 -7.36
C VAL A 66 -6.48 -22.50 -6.78
N GLU A 67 -5.73 -23.59 -6.93
CA GLU A 67 -4.36 -23.72 -6.40
C GLU A 67 -3.42 -22.68 -7.03
N GLU A 68 -3.35 -22.63 -8.36
CA GLU A 68 -2.49 -21.71 -9.11
C GLU A 68 -2.84 -20.25 -8.80
N LYS A 69 -4.13 -19.89 -8.92
CA LYS A 69 -4.56 -18.51 -8.67
C LYS A 69 -4.33 -18.07 -7.23
N LEU A 70 -4.50 -18.97 -6.26
CA LEU A 70 -4.27 -18.66 -4.86
C LEU A 70 -2.78 -18.52 -4.56
N ALA A 71 -1.93 -19.36 -5.17
CA ALA A 71 -0.47 -19.24 -5.08
C ALA A 71 0.01 -17.88 -5.60
N ASP A 72 -0.43 -17.48 -6.80
CA ASP A 72 -0.09 -16.17 -7.39
C ASP A 72 -0.53 -15.01 -6.48
N LYS A 73 -1.73 -15.11 -5.91
CA LYS A 73 -2.26 -14.06 -5.02
C LYS A 73 -1.50 -13.98 -3.71
N PHE A 74 -1.09 -15.10 -3.13
CA PHE A 74 -0.26 -15.09 -1.94
C PHE A 74 1.16 -14.63 -2.22
N GLU A 75 1.71 -14.92 -3.39
CA GLU A 75 3.00 -14.36 -3.82
C GLU A 75 2.90 -12.83 -3.94
N GLU A 76 1.86 -12.31 -4.58
CA GLU A 76 1.59 -10.87 -4.66
C GLU A 76 1.50 -10.24 -3.27
N VAL A 77 0.72 -10.81 -2.34
CA VAL A 77 0.62 -10.33 -0.96
C VAL A 77 1.98 -10.32 -0.27
N ASN A 78 2.74 -11.41 -0.36
CA ASN A 78 4.02 -11.56 0.30
C ASN A 78 5.05 -10.54 -0.20
N LEU A 79 5.20 -10.41 -1.53
CA LEU A 79 6.14 -9.47 -2.13
C LEU A 79 5.77 -8.01 -1.85
N SER A 80 4.48 -7.67 -1.96
CA SER A 80 4.03 -6.29 -1.73
C SER A 80 4.15 -5.87 -0.26
N ILE A 81 3.76 -6.73 0.70
CA ILE A 81 3.92 -6.44 2.14
C ILE A 81 5.39 -6.44 2.53
N GLY A 82 6.20 -7.35 1.97
CA GLY A 82 7.65 -7.38 2.20
C GLY A 82 8.33 -6.06 1.83
N ALA A 83 8.11 -5.59 0.59
CA ALA A 83 8.63 -4.31 0.11
C ALA A 83 8.14 -3.13 0.97
N PHE A 84 6.86 -3.14 1.35
CA PHE A 84 6.28 -2.12 2.23
C PHE A 84 6.96 -2.07 3.60
N ALA A 85 7.13 -3.22 4.24
CA ALA A 85 7.78 -3.31 5.55
C ALA A 85 9.25 -2.85 5.49
N GLU A 86 9.98 -3.23 4.44
CA GLU A 86 11.35 -2.79 4.22
C GLU A 86 11.45 -1.27 4.04
N GLU A 87 10.60 -0.68 3.20
CA GLU A 87 10.56 0.77 2.99
C GLU A 87 10.26 1.52 4.29
N LEU A 88 9.26 1.08 5.06
CA LEU A 88 8.92 1.73 6.33
C LEU A 88 10.04 1.61 7.37
N LYS A 89 10.76 0.48 7.41
CA LYS A 89 11.93 0.33 8.30
C LYS A 89 13.06 1.29 7.93
N LEU A 90 13.35 1.44 6.63
CA LEU A 90 14.37 2.39 6.16
C LEU A 90 14.02 3.85 6.49
N ASN A 91 12.73 4.19 6.52
CA ASN A 91 12.27 5.54 6.85
C ASN A 91 11.96 5.72 8.36
N LEU A 92 12.26 4.74 9.21
CA LEU A 92 11.96 4.76 10.66
C LEU A 92 10.48 4.97 10.99
N LEU A 93 9.58 4.49 10.12
CA LEU A 93 8.13 4.59 10.28
C LEU A 93 7.49 3.28 10.74
N TRP A 94 8.22 2.16 10.65
CA TRP A 94 7.69 0.83 10.93
C TRP A 94 7.17 0.68 12.37
N ASP A 95 7.91 1.21 13.35
CA ASP A 95 7.56 1.06 14.77
C ASP A 95 6.31 1.87 15.18
N ASP A 96 5.94 2.88 14.38
CA ASP A 96 4.74 3.71 14.56
C ASP A 96 3.56 3.26 13.67
N THR A 97 3.68 2.11 13.00
CA THR A 97 2.69 1.61 12.03
C THR A 97 2.03 0.32 12.51
N THR A 98 0.71 0.24 12.45
CA THR A 98 -0.04 -1.01 12.59
C THR A 98 -0.65 -1.42 11.25
N LEU A 99 -0.25 -2.59 10.74
CA LEU A 99 -0.84 -3.20 9.55
C LEU A 99 -1.85 -4.28 9.98
N VAL A 100 -3.08 -4.18 9.48
CA VAL A 100 -4.14 -5.16 9.73
C VAL A 100 -4.58 -5.76 8.40
N GLN A 101 -4.49 -7.08 8.29
CA GLN A 101 -5.04 -7.84 7.17
C GLN A 101 -6.40 -8.41 7.57
N HIS A 102 -7.39 -8.25 6.70
CA HIS A 102 -8.72 -8.84 6.83
C HIS A 102 -9.13 -9.48 5.49
N SER A 103 -9.95 -10.52 5.55
CA SER A 103 -10.56 -11.15 4.38
C SER A 103 -12.05 -11.36 4.64
N ASP A 104 -12.89 -10.92 3.70
CA ASP A 104 -14.34 -11.15 3.74
C ASP A 104 -14.72 -12.57 3.31
N PHE A 105 -13.76 -13.31 2.74
CA PHE A 105 -13.98 -14.62 2.18
C PHE A 105 -12.95 -15.61 2.71
N ALA A 106 -13.41 -16.77 3.15
CA ALA A 106 -12.58 -17.92 3.49
C ALA A 106 -13.08 -19.12 2.67
N ARG A 107 -12.16 -19.94 2.16
CA ARG A 107 -12.51 -21.10 1.33
C ARG A 107 -12.03 -22.38 2.00
N THR A 108 -12.89 -23.39 2.00
CA THR A 108 -12.50 -24.76 2.34
C THR A 108 -11.93 -25.41 1.07
N LEU A 109 -10.70 -25.93 1.16
CA LEU A 109 -10.04 -26.68 0.08
C LEU A 109 -10.46 -28.14 0.09
#